data_AF-A0A3A9XUZ0-F1
#
_entry.id   AF-A0A3A9XUZ0-F1
#
_cell.length_a   1.000
_cell.length_b   1.000
_cell.length_c   1.000
_cell.angle_alpha   90.00
_cell.angle_beta   90.00
_cell.angle_gamma   90.00
#
_symmetry.space_group_name_H-M   'P 1'
#
loop_
_entity.id
_entity.type
_entity.pdbx_description
1 polymer ?
#
loop_
_entity_poly.entity_id
_entity_poly.type
_entity_poly.pdbx_seq_one_letter_code
_entity_poly.pdbx_strand_id
1 'polypeptide(L)'
;MPVGMRAPLFFLSHSRSPARRAAVGPSEDLLRFYDDLSVHVSELVGPETGVDPGFMDTVMTGGERWTPELLRAAGTCQVFVPLLSSALLGSDWCGMEWHAFSRRRIERRRDDVSAHETAIVPVTWSPTEGARLPKAVREIQRFSPNPMPAEIVAQYQREGVYGLLTLQMENAYRAVVWRLAQRIVAIHRAYRVEPLVPSGVGELRNLFAKEPG
;
A
#
# COMPACT_ATOMS: atom_id res chain seq x y z
N MET A 1 -23.73 -2.50 -19.82
CA MET A 1 -22.46 -2.32 -19.08
C MET A 1 -21.51 -3.39 -19.55
N PRO A 2 -20.32 -3.08 -20.09
CA PRO A 2 -19.38 -4.13 -20.45
C PRO A 2 -18.92 -4.84 -19.17
N VAL A 3 -18.67 -6.15 -19.30
CA VAL A 3 -18.30 -7.09 -18.24
C VAL A 3 -17.26 -6.45 -17.33
N GLY A 4 -17.67 -6.19 -16.08
CA GLY A 4 -16.92 -5.39 -15.14
C GLY A 4 -15.59 -6.05 -14.79
N MET A 5 -14.49 -5.50 -15.30
CA MET A 5 -13.19 -5.66 -14.65
C MET A 5 -13.34 -5.02 -13.27
N ARG A 6 -13.64 -5.85 -12.29
CA ARG A 6 -13.65 -5.48 -10.88
C ARG A 6 -12.26 -4.95 -10.54
N ALA A 7 -12.21 -3.82 -9.84
CA ALA A 7 -10.97 -3.16 -9.48
C ALA A 7 -10.12 -4.03 -8.56
N PRO A 8 -8.77 -3.97 -8.67
CA PRO A 8 -7.89 -4.74 -7.81
C PRO A 8 -8.17 -4.55 -6.33
N LEU A 9 -7.94 -5.59 -5.53
CA LEU A 9 -8.33 -5.51 -4.12
C LEU A 9 -7.43 -4.53 -3.37
N PHE A 10 -6.11 -4.61 -3.56
CA PHE A 10 -5.17 -3.67 -2.97
C PHE A 10 -4.37 -2.88 -4.01
N PHE A 11 -3.93 -1.70 -3.61
CA PHE A 11 -2.99 -0.87 -4.35
C PHE A 11 -1.68 -0.77 -3.55
N LEU A 12 -0.57 -1.17 -4.16
CA LEU A 12 0.77 -1.10 -3.57
C LEU A 12 1.50 0.15 -4.09
N SER A 13 1.68 1.12 -3.21
CA SER A 13 2.45 2.34 -3.49
C SER A 13 3.88 2.19 -3.00
N HIS A 14 4.84 2.52 -3.86
CA HIS A 14 6.25 2.50 -3.55
C HIS A 14 6.98 3.62 -4.30
N SER A 15 8.20 3.93 -3.87
CA SER A 15 9.08 4.85 -4.59
C SER A 15 10.49 4.27 -4.66
N ARG A 16 11.19 4.49 -5.78
CA ARG A 16 12.54 3.98 -5.98
C ARG A 16 13.54 4.78 -5.15
N SER A 17 14.48 4.07 -4.53
CA SER A 17 15.59 4.72 -3.83
C SER A 17 16.41 5.57 -4.80
N PRO A 18 17.05 6.67 -4.33
CA PRO A 18 17.91 7.51 -5.14
C PRO A 18 18.96 6.74 -5.96
N ALA A 19 19.56 5.70 -5.38
CA ALA A 19 20.57 4.86 -6.00
C ALA A 19 20.02 3.97 -7.14
N ARG A 20 18.71 3.68 -7.13
CA ARG A 20 18.02 2.85 -8.12
C ARG A 20 17.26 3.67 -9.17
N ARG A 21 17.27 5.01 -9.10
CA ARG A 21 16.53 5.86 -10.07
C ARG A 21 16.97 5.66 -11.52
N ALA A 22 18.22 5.27 -11.76
CA ALA A 22 18.75 4.98 -13.09
C ALA A 22 18.51 3.52 -13.56
N ALA A 23 18.05 2.63 -12.68
CA ALA A 23 17.77 1.24 -13.03
C ALA A 23 16.39 1.12 -13.70
N VAL A 24 16.31 0.28 -14.74
CA VAL A 24 15.06 -0.02 -15.44
C VAL A 24 14.24 -1.01 -14.61
N GLY A 25 12.95 -0.70 -14.40
CA GLY A 25 12.00 -1.58 -13.71
C GLY A 25 12.10 -1.59 -12.16
N PRO A 26 11.14 -2.27 -11.50
CA PRO A 26 11.15 -2.50 -10.05
C PRO A 26 12.29 -3.44 -9.64
N SER A 27 12.71 -3.37 -8.37
CA SER A 27 13.68 -4.32 -7.82
C SER A 27 13.09 -5.73 -7.69
N GLU A 28 13.92 -6.76 -7.83
CA GLU A 28 13.52 -8.17 -7.61
C GLU A 28 12.85 -8.38 -6.25
N ASP A 29 13.37 -7.76 -5.19
CA ASP A 29 12.76 -7.79 -3.84
C ASP A 29 11.33 -7.26 -3.81
N LEU A 30 11.05 -6.22 -4.59
CA LEU A 30 9.73 -5.60 -4.63
C LEU A 30 8.76 -6.45 -5.44
N LEU A 31 9.22 -6.99 -6.58
CA LEU A 31 8.45 -7.93 -7.38
C LEU A 31 8.07 -9.16 -6.55
N ARG A 32 9.05 -9.75 -5.86
CA ARG A 32 8.83 -10.89 -4.97
C ARG A 32 7.79 -10.57 -3.89
N PHE A 33 7.92 -9.42 -3.23
CA PHE A 33 6.94 -9.02 -2.21
C PHE A 33 5.54 -8.83 -2.78
N TYR A 34 5.42 -8.20 -3.95
CA TYR A 34 4.14 -8.01 -4.62
C TYR A 34 3.50 -9.35 -5.01
N ASP A 35 4.27 -10.26 -5.59
CA ASP A 35 3.80 -11.58 -6.03
C ASP A 35 3.35 -12.44 -4.85
N ASP A 36 4.17 -12.54 -3.80
CA ASP A 36 3.85 -13.31 -2.58
C ASP A 36 2.58 -12.77 -1.90
N LEU A 37 2.45 -11.43 -1.80
CA LEU A 37 1.25 -10.80 -1.25
C LEU A 37 0.01 -11.07 -2.09
N SER A 38 0.15 -10.96 -3.42
CA SER A 38 -0.93 -11.18 -4.38
C SER A 38 -1.46 -12.61 -4.35
N VAL A 39 -0.55 -13.60 -4.25
CA VAL A 39 -0.90 -15.01 -4.08
C VAL A 39 -1.70 -15.20 -2.79
N HIS A 40 -1.19 -14.73 -1.65
CA HIS A 40 -1.90 -14.91 -0.37
C HIS A 40 -3.26 -14.20 -0.32
N VAL A 41 -3.38 -12.99 -0.89
CA VAL A 41 -4.66 -12.29 -0.98
C VAL A 41 -5.65 -13.07 -1.85
N SER A 42 -5.21 -13.58 -3.02
CA SER A 42 -6.05 -14.39 -3.90
C SER A 42 -6.59 -15.63 -3.21
N GLU A 43 -5.72 -16.39 -2.55
CA GLU A 43 -6.09 -17.61 -1.83
C GLU A 43 -7.08 -17.34 -0.68
N LEU A 44 -6.93 -16.22 0.01
CA LEU A 44 -7.81 -15.85 1.13
C LEU A 44 -9.18 -15.31 0.68
N VAL A 45 -9.29 -14.75 -0.52
CA VAL A 45 -10.56 -14.23 -1.06
C VAL A 45 -11.36 -15.31 -1.77
N GLY A 46 -10.69 -16.22 -2.47
CA GLY A 46 -11.31 -17.33 -3.19
C GLY A 46 -11.79 -16.99 -4.61
N PRO A 47 -12.38 -17.96 -5.34
CA PRO A 47 -12.68 -17.89 -6.77
C PRO A 47 -13.81 -16.92 -7.16
N GLU A 48 -14.52 -16.32 -6.20
CA GLU A 48 -15.61 -15.35 -6.48
C GLU A 48 -15.11 -14.01 -7.06
N THR A 49 -13.79 -13.84 -7.12
CA THR A 49 -13.16 -12.63 -7.63
C THR A 49 -12.33 -12.96 -8.86
N GLY A 50 -12.91 -12.79 -10.06
CA GLY A 50 -12.15 -12.57 -11.30
C GLY A 50 -11.43 -11.20 -11.30
N VAL A 51 -10.80 -10.88 -10.18
CA VAL A 51 -10.19 -9.60 -9.81
C VAL A 51 -8.70 -9.85 -9.70
N ASP A 52 -7.89 -9.02 -10.34
CA ASP A 52 -6.46 -8.99 -10.05
C ASP A 52 -6.28 -8.70 -8.54
N PRO A 53 -5.63 -9.56 -7.74
CA PRO A 53 -5.52 -9.35 -6.30
C PRO A 53 -4.93 -7.99 -5.94
N GLY A 54 -4.01 -7.49 -6.75
CA GLY A 54 -3.24 -6.28 -6.49
C GLY A 54 -3.10 -5.39 -7.70
N PHE A 55 -2.72 -4.15 -7.44
CA PHE A 55 -2.13 -3.25 -8.41
C PHE A 55 -0.84 -2.72 -7.81
N MET A 56 0.27 -2.76 -8.55
CA MET A 56 1.52 -2.12 -8.15
C MET A 56 1.85 -1.01 -9.12
N ASP A 57 2.10 0.19 -8.58
CA ASP A 57 2.60 1.29 -9.40
C ASP A 57 4.04 0.98 -9.82
N THR A 58 4.23 0.39 -11.01
CA THR A 58 5.54 0.06 -11.58
C THR A 58 6.10 1.17 -12.48
N VAL A 59 5.29 2.19 -12.80
CA VAL A 59 5.43 2.88 -14.07
C VAL A 59 6.26 4.15 -13.96
N MET A 60 6.25 4.87 -12.84
CA MET A 60 6.58 6.30 -12.95
C MET A 60 7.98 6.67 -12.42
N THR A 61 8.95 6.67 -13.33
CA THR A 61 10.30 7.22 -13.14
C THR A 61 10.36 8.74 -13.40
N GLY A 62 9.48 9.52 -12.76
CA GLY A 62 9.57 10.99 -12.73
C GLY A 62 9.33 11.73 -14.06
N GLY A 63 8.34 12.63 -14.07
CA GLY A 63 8.03 13.51 -15.23
C GLY A 63 6.96 12.98 -16.18
N GLU A 64 6.48 11.75 -15.98
CA GLU A 64 5.37 11.19 -16.73
C GLU A 64 4.01 11.68 -16.18
N ARG A 65 2.97 11.69 -17.02
CA ARG A 65 1.60 12.04 -16.60
C ARG A 65 0.93 10.80 -15.99
N TRP A 66 0.09 10.98 -14.95
CA TRP A 66 -0.75 9.90 -14.42
C TRP A 66 -1.46 9.20 -15.58
N THR A 67 -1.26 7.90 -15.70
CA THR A 67 -2.00 7.11 -16.69
C THR A 67 -3.46 6.99 -16.25
N PRO A 68 -4.42 6.90 -17.19
CA PRO A 68 -5.82 6.60 -16.86
C PRO A 68 -5.97 5.34 -16.01
N GLU A 69 -5.10 4.34 -16.23
CA GLU A 69 -5.04 3.10 -15.47
C GLU A 69 -4.68 3.35 -14.01
N LEU A 70 -3.68 4.19 -13.74
CA LEU A 70 -3.28 4.51 -12.38
C LEU A 70 -4.34 5.33 -11.63
N LEU A 71 -4.92 6.35 -12.28
CA LEU A 71 -6.03 7.13 -11.69
C LEU A 71 -7.21 6.21 -11.35
N ARG A 72 -7.53 5.28 -12.25
CA ARG A 72 -8.56 4.26 -12.01
C ARG A 72 -8.17 3.37 -10.84
N ALA A 73 -6.96 2.83 -10.79
CA ALA A 73 -6.51 1.96 -9.72
C ALA A 73 -6.58 2.66 -8.35
N ALA A 74 -6.00 3.87 -8.23
CA ALA A 74 -6.05 4.67 -7.02
C ALA A 74 -7.50 5.03 -6.60
N GLY A 75 -8.36 5.28 -7.59
CA GLY A 75 -9.76 5.62 -7.37
C GLY A 75 -10.68 4.44 -7.09
N THR A 76 -10.26 3.20 -7.29
CA THR A 76 -11.18 2.03 -7.26
C THR A 76 -10.73 0.88 -6.35
N CYS A 77 -9.43 0.73 -6.08
CA CYS A 77 -8.94 -0.34 -5.19
C CYS A 77 -9.56 -0.23 -3.79
N GLN A 78 -9.69 -1.36 -3.09
CA GLN A 78 -10.34 -1.38 -1.77
C GLN A 78 -9.37 -1.09 -0.62
N VAL A 79 -8.08 -1.40 -0.77
CA VAL A 79 -7.08 -1.18 0.29
C VAL A 79 -5.84 -0.49 -0.30
N PHE A 80 -5.34 0.55 0.36
CA PHE A 80 -4.08 1.21 0.01
C PHE A 80 -2.95 0.70 0.89
N VAL A 81 -1.84 0.27 0.29
CA VAL A 81 -0.67 -0.28 0.97
C VAL A 81 0.57 0.55 0.59
N PRO A 82 0.85 1.65 1.31
CA PRO A 82 2.06 2.44 1.08
C PRO A 82 3.27 1.81 1.78
N LEU A 83 4.32 1.56 1.00
CA LEU A 83 5.61 1.02 1.43
C LEU A 83 6.51 2.12 2.00
N LEU A 84 6.37 2.39 3.29
CA LEU A 84 7.10 3.42 4.02
C LEU A 84 8.62 3.19 3.92
N SER A 85 9.28 4.14 3.27
CA SER A 85 10.73 4.25 3.12
C SER A 85 11.08 5.73 2.97
N SER A 86 12.34 6.11 3.16
CA SER A 86 12.76 7.51 2.94
C SER A 86 12.44 8.00 1.53
N ALA A 87 12.48 7.11 0.53
CA ALA A 87 12.13 7.43 -0.85
C ALA A 87 10.63 7.71 -1.03
N LEU A 88 9.76 6.90 -0.41
CA LEU A 88 8.32 7.11 -0.47
C LEU A 88 7.92 8.39 0.26
N LEU A 89 8.50 8.67 1.42
CA LEU A 89 8.20 9.87 2.22
C LEU A 89 8.63 11.16 1.52
N GLY A 90 9.63 11.11 0.63
CA GLY A 90 10.06 12.23 -0.20
C GLY A 90 9.39 12.31 -1.57
N SER A 91 8.43 11.43 -1.86
CA SER A 91 7.77 11.35 -3.17
C SER A 91 6.48 12.18 -3.18
N ASP A 92 6.46 13.24 -4.00
CA ASP A 92 5.25 14.02 -4.25
C ASP A 92 4.11 13.13 -4.78
N TRP A 93 4.50 12.16 -5.61
CA TRP A 93 3.60 11.18 -6.20
C TRP A 93 2.87 10.35 -5.16
N CYS A 94 3.61 9.73 -4.25
CA CYS A 94 3.02 8.89 -3.21
C CYS A 94 2.14 9.72 -2.26
N GLY A 95 2.49 11.00 -2.05
CA GLY A 95 1.63 11.93 -1.31
C GLY A 95 0.30 12.23 -2.03
N MET A 96 0.29 12.27 -3.37
CA MET A 96 -0.93 12.43 -4.17
C MET A 96 -1.78 11.15 -4.24
N GLU A 97 -1.14 9.98 -4.31
CA GLU A 97 -1.82 8.69 -4.17
C GLU A 97 -2.51 8.58 -2.81
N TRP A 98 -1.80 8.94 -1.74
CA TRP A 98 -2.36 8.97 -0.40
C TRP A 98 -3.60 9.88 -0.33
N HIS A 99 -3.54 11.07 -0.94
CA HIS A 99 -4.69 11.97 -1.03
C HIS A 99 -5.88 11.36 -1.79
N ALA A 100 -5.61 10.64 -2.89
CA ALA A 100 -6.64 9.99 -3.68
C ALA A 100 -7.41 8.96 -2.85
N PHE A 101 -6.72 8.22 -1.97
CA PHE A 101 -7.35 7.26 -1.06
C PHE A 101 -8.00 7.91 0.16
N SER A 102 -7.35 8.89 0.81
CA SER A 102 -7.80 9.44 2.10
C SER A 102 -9.13 10.21 2.01
N ARG A 103 -9.49 10.68 0.81
CA ARG A 103 -10.75 11.40 0.56
C ARG A 103 -11.93 10.48 0.25
N ARG A 104 -11.72 9.17 0.13
CA ARG A 104 -12.76 8.21 -0.25
C ARG A 104 -13.62 7.88 0.95
N ARG A 105 -14.93 7.75 0.71
CA ARG A 105 -15.90 7.36 1.72
C ARG A 105 -15.76 5.86 2.00
N ILE A 106 -15.75 5.51 3.29
CA ILE A 106 -15.66 4.13 3.76
C ILE A 106 -16.99 3.78 4.40
N GLU A 107 -17.64 2.75 3.86
CA GLU A 107 -18.91 2.24 4.35
C GLU A 107 -18.68 0.92 5.07
N ARG A 108 -19.26 0.77 6.25
CA ARG A 108 -19.20 -0.47 7.00
C ARG A 108 -20.16 -1.48 6.37
N ARG A 109 -19.68 -2.69 6.11
CA ARG A 109 -20.53 -3.81 5.63
C ARG A 109 -21.23 -4.52 6.78
N ARG A 110 -20.80 -4.27 8.01
CA ARG A 110 -21.33 -4.85 9.24
C ARG A 110 -21.38 -3.77 10.32
N ASP A 111 -22.35 -3.84 11.22
CA ASP A 111 -22.50 -2.80 12.26
C ASP A 111 -21.50 -2.95 13.42
N ASP A 112 -20.86 -4.11 13.55
CA ASP A 112 -19.94 -4.48 14.63
C ASP A 112 -18.49 -4.05 14.40
N VAL A 113 -18.19 -3.41 13.27
CA VAL A 113 -16.82 -2.96 12.93
C VAL A 113 -16.60 -1.47 13.22
N SER A 114 -15.34 -1.10 13.48
CA SER A 114 -14.92 0.25 13.87
C SER A 114 -15.36 1.32 12.87
N ALA A 115 -15.80 2.48 13.38
CA ALA A 115 -16.10 3.64 12.54
C ALA A 115 -14.85 4.41 12.07
N HIS A 116 -13.65 4.07 12.56
CA HIS A 116 -12.41 4.82 12.32
C HIS A 116 -11.45 4.14 11.34
N GLU A 117 -11.90 3.13 10.60
CA GLU A 117 -11.07 2.49 9.57
C GLU A 117 -10.76 3.45 8.43
N THR A 118 -9.52 3.43 7.94
CA THR A 118 -9.06 4.28 6.82
C THR A 118 -8.84 3.52 5.53
N ALA A 119 -8.86 2.17 5.58
CA ALA A 119 -8.48 1.30 4.47
C ALA A 119 -7.09 1.60 3.88
N ILE A 120 -6.26 2.32 4.65
CA ILE A 120 -4.86 2.60 4.38
C ILE A 120 -4.05 1.77 5.38
N VAL A 121 -3.14 0.95 4.88
CA VAL A 121 -2.30 0.04 5.66
C VAL A 121 -0.83 0.38 5.43
N PRO A 122 -0.25 1.34 6.17
CA PRO A 122 1.14 1.72 5.98
C PRO A 122 2.07 0.60 6.42
N VAL A 123 2.93 0.12 5.53
CA VAL A 123 3.87 -0.99 5.76
C VAL A 123 5.28 -0.43 5.79
N THR A 124 6.04 -0.70 6.85
CA THR A 124 7.48 -0.39 6.90
C THR A 124 8.23 -1.23 5.87
N TRP A 125 8.65 -0.61 4.76
CA TRP A 125 9.49 -1.25 3.75
C TRP A 125 10.96 -1.24 4.17
N SER A 126 11.46 -0.08 4.56
CA SER A 126 12.78 0.08 5.18
C SER A 126 12.65 0.95 6.42
N PRO A 127 13.58 0.85 7.39
CA PRO A 127 13.53 1.69 8.58
C PRO A 127 13.51 3.17 8.20
N THR A 128 12.62 3.93 8.84
CA THR A 128 12.48 5.38 8.64
C THR A 128 12.84 6.15 9.91
N GLU A 129 13.68 5.58 10.76
CA GLU A 129 14.11 6.20 12.02
C GLU A 129 14.80 7.53 11.71
N GLY A 130 14.44 8.59 12.46
CA GLY A 130 14.94 9.95 12.22
C GLY A 130 14.33 10.70 11.05
N ALA A 131 13.52 10.07 10.19
CA ALA A 131 12.80 10.78 9.14
C ALA A 131 11.64 11.62 9.73
N ARG A 132 11.53 12.88 9.30
CA ARG A 132 10.34 13.69 9.62
C ARG A 132 9.15 13.15 8.83
N LEU A 133 8.31 12.37 9.49
CA LEU A 133 7.10 11.80 8.89
C LEU A 133 6.12 12.92 8.52
N PRO A 134 5.48 12.88 7.33
CA PRO A 134 4.35 13.74 7.02
C PRO A 134 3.18 13.55 7.98
N LYS A 135 2.34 14.59 8.12
CA LYS A 135 1.19 14.56 9.04
C LYS A 135 0.24 13.40 8.73
N ALA A 136 -0.12 13.23 7.46
CA ALA A 136 -0.99 12.15 7.00
C ALA A 136 -0.48 10.75 7.39
N VAL A 137 0.85 10.55 7.40
CA VAL A 137 1.46 9.27 7.81
C VAL A 137 1.44 9.07 9.32
N ARG A 138 1.55 10.15 10.12
CA ARG A 138 1.53 10.07 11.60
C ARG A 138 0.14 9.80 12.16
N GLU A 139 -0.90 10.20 11.44
CA GLU A 139 -2.31 10.05 11.87
C GLU A 139 -2.84 8.62 11.67
N ILE A 140 -2.10 7.76 10.94
CA ILE A 140 -2.48 6.39 10.67
C ILE A 140 -1.47 5.43 11.33
N GLN A 141 -1.99 4.51 12.14
CA GLN A 141 -1.17 3.47 12.75
C GLN A 141 -0.55 2.59 11.67
N ARG A 142 0.77 2.38 11.76
CA ARG A 142 1.50 1.47 10.87
C ARG A 142 1.07 0.03 11.12
N PHE A 143 1.12 -0.77 10.05
CA PHE A 143 0.97 -2.20 10.14
C PHE A 143 2.00 -2.80 11.10
N SER A 144 1.55 -3.79 11.87
CA SER A 144 2.38 -4.67 12.66
C SER A 144 1.83 -6.09 12.48
N PRO A 145 2.67 -7.12 12.33
CA PRO A 145 2.22 -8.49 12.07
C PRO A 145 1.67 -9.16 13.33
N ASN A 146 0.81 -8.50 14.10
CA ASN A 146 0.20 -9.09 15.29
C ASN A 146 -1.00 -10.00 14.91
N PRO A 147 -1.26 -11.09 15.65
CA PRO A 147 -0.40 -11.67 16.70
C PRO A 147 0.66 -12.59 16.08
N MET A 148 1.94 -12.24 16.19
CA MET A 148 3.08 -13.11 15.87
C MET A 148 4.04 -13.15 17.07
N PRO A 149 4.93 -14.15 17.16
CA PRO A 149 5.99 -14.16 18.17
C PRO A 149 6.74 -12.83 18.24
N ALA A 150 7.04 -12.38 19.46
CA ALA A 150 7.67 -11.06 19.70
C ALA A 150 8.97 -10.86 18.91
N GLU A 151 9.72 -11.94 18.65
CA GLU A 151 10.91 -11.92 17.82
C GLU A 151 10.60 -11.50 16.37
N ILE A 152 9.61 -12.11 15.72
CA ILE A 152 9.21 -11.76 14.34
C ILE A 152 8.74 -10.30 14.27
N VAL A 153 7.97 -9.86 15.27
CA VAL A 153 7.51 -8.47 15.36
C VAL A 153 8.70 -7.52 15.49
N ALA A 154 9.66 -7.83 16.36
CA ALA A 154 10.86 -7.01 16.57
C ALA A 154 11.75 -6.97 15.33
N GLN A 155 11.95 -8.11 14.65
CA GLN A 155 12.70 -8.19 13.39
C GLN A 155 12.05 -7.31 12.32
N TYR A 156 10.72 -7.40 12.14
CA TYR A 156 10.00 -6.55 11.19
C TYR A 156 10.12 -5.04 11.52
N GLN A 157 9.99 -4.66 12.79
CA GLN A 157 10.10 -3.26 13.18
C GLN A 157 11.51 -2.69 12.95
N ARG A 158 12.54 -3.49 13.20
CA ARG A 158 13.94 -3.09 13.04
C ARG A 158 14.41 -3.05 11.59
N GLU A 159 13.99 -4.04 10.80
CA GLU A 159 14.55 -4.25 9.45
C GLU A 159 13.63 -3.73 8.33
N GLY A 160 12.31 -3.64 8.59
CA GLY A 160 11.31 -3.52 7.53
C GLY A 160 11.30 -4.72 6.57
N VAL A 161 10.36 -4.74 5.61
CA VAL A 161 10.29 -5.85 4.63
C VAL A 161 11.59 -6.00 3.82
N TYR A 162 12.19 -4.89 3.40
CA TYR A 162 13.43 -4.88 2.62
C TYR A 162 14.60 -5.51 3.37
N GLY A 163 14.75 -5.19 4.66
CA GLY A 163 15.81 -5.78 5.47
C GLY A 163 15.57 -7.27 5.73
N LEU A 164 14.31 -7.70 5.94
CA LEU A 164 13.98 -9.14 6.06
C LEU A 164 14.36 -9.93 4.80
N LEU A 165 14.11 -9.37 3.61
CA LEU A 165 14.51 -9.96 2.33
C LEU A 165 16.04 -9.99 2.17
N THR A 166 16.69 -8.84 2.41
CA THR A 166 18.14 -8.68 2.25
C THR A 166 18.94 -9.59 3.18
N LEU A 167 18.49 -9.74 4.43
CA LEU A 167 19.13 -10.58 5.45
C LEU A 167 18.65 -12.04 5.42
N GLN A 168 17.84 -12.41 4.41
CA GLN A 168 17.31 -13.77 4.22
C GLN A 168 16.55 -14.32 5.45
N MET A 169 15.82 -13.43 6.14
CA MET A 169 15.03 -13.76 7.33
C MET A 169 13.67 -14.35 6.93
N GLU A 170 13.70 -15.48 6.20
CA GLU A 170 12.57 -16.04 5.47
C GLU A 170 11.33 -16.31 6.34
N ASN A 171 11.53 -16.83 7.56
CA ASN A 171 10.43 -17.12 8.48
C ASN A 171 9.67 -15.85 8.88
N ALA A 172 10.39 -14.76 9.18
CA ALA A 172 9.80 -13.48 9.53
C ALA A 172 9.15 -12.82 8.32
N TYR A 173 9.81 -12.87 7.16
CA TYR A 173 9.27 -12.37 5.89
C TYR A 173 7.92 -13.03 5.57
N ARG A 174 7.86 -14.36 5.52
CA ARG A 174 6.62 -15.11 5.22
C ARG A 174 5.52 -14.79 6.22
N ALA A 175 5.85 -14.70 7.51
CA ALA A 175 4.88 -14.35 8.54
C ALA A 175 4.31 -12.93 8.34
N VAL A 176 5.16 -11.96 8.00
CA VAL A 176 4.77 -10.57 7.72
C VAL A 176 3.83 -10.50 6.51
N VAL A 177 4.19 -11.11 5.38
CA VAL A 177 3.36 -11.10 4.16
C VAL A 177 2.02 -11.79 4.43
N TRP A 178 2.02 -12.94 5.11
CA TRP A 178 0.80 -13.66 5.47
C TRP A 178 -0.15 -12.85 6.38
N ARG A 179 0.39 -12.15 7.38
CA ARG A 179 -0.41 -11.28 8.27
C ARG A 179 -0.92 -10.04 7.54
N LEU A 180 -0.14 -9.49 6.63
CA LEU A 180 -0.56 -8.37 5.80
C LEU A 180 -1.72 -8.76 4.88
N ALA A 181 -1.62 -9.91 4.20
CA ALA A 181 -2.69 -10.45 3.37
C ALA A 181 -4.00 -10.62 4.16
N GLN A 182 -3.93 -11.18 5.38
CA GLN A 182 -5.08 -11.29 6.27
C GLN A 182 -5.69 -9.94 6.64
N ARG A 183 -4.86 -8.92 6.92
CA ARG A 183 -5.34 -7.57 7.23
C ARG A 183 -6.07 -6.94 6.04
N ILE A 184 -5.50 -7.08 4.84
CA ILE A 184 -6.11 -6.60 3.59
C ILE A 184 -7.48 -7.25 3.36
N VAL A 185 -7.56 -8.59 3.47
CA VAL A 185 -8.83 -9.32 3.30
C VAL A 185 -9.83 -8.99 4.41
N ALA A 186 -9.38 -8.81 5.65
CA ALA A 186 -10.24 -8.40 6.76
C ALA A 186 -10.88 -7.03 6.49
N ILE A 187 -10.10 -6.05 6.01
CA ILE A 187 -10.64 -4.73 5.62
C ILE A 187 -11.67 -4.91 4.49
N HIS A 188 -11.33 -5.65 3.44
CA HIS A 188 -12.23 -5.87 2.30
C HIS A 188 -13.57 -6.52 2.71
N ARG A 189 -13.56 -7.46 3.66
CA ARG A 189 -14.76 -8.14 4.15
C ARG A 189 -15.59 -7.27 5.10
N ALA A 190 -14.94 -6.39 5.86
CA ALA A 190 -15.59 -5.54 6.86
C ALA A 190 -16.11 -4.21 6.28
N TYR A 191 -15.46 -3.69 5.22
CA TYR A 191 -15.72 -2.35 4.70
C TYR A 191 -15.84 -2.35 3.17
N ARG A 192 -16.52 -1.33 2.65
CA ARG A 192 -16.54 -0.99 1.23
C ARG A 192 -15.95 0.41 1.10
N VAL A 193 -14.89 0.54 0.31
CA VAL A 193 -14.34 1.86 -0.01
C VAL A 193 -14.99 2.32 -1.31
N GLU A 194 -15.82 3.37 -1.24
CA GLU A 194 -16.54 3.87 -2.40
C GLU A 194 -15.54 4.34 -3.47
N PRO A 195 -15.74 3.95 -4.75
CA PRO A 195 -14.92 4.45 -5.84
C PRO A 195 -15.00 5.97 -5.97
N LEU A 196 -13.84 6.61 -6.13
CA LEU A 196 -13.74 8.03 -6.48
C LEU A 196 -12.49 8.22 -7.35
N VAL A 197 -12.67 8.02 -8.66
CA VAL A 197 -11.61 8.21 -9.65
C VAL A 197 -11.36 9.71 -9.83
N PRO A 198 -10.15 10.21 -9.57
CA PRO A 198 -9.84 11.61 -9.86
C PRO A 198 -9.97 11.88 -11.35
N SER A 199 -10.54 13.03 -11.68
CA SER A 199 -10.70 13.49 -13.07
C SER A 199 -9.37 13.84 -13.74
N GLY A 200 -8.36 14.12 -12.92
CA GLY A 200 -6.98 14.30 -13.34
C GLY A 200 -6.07 14.69 -12.18
N VAL A 201 -4.80 14.90 -12.51
CA VAL A 201 -3.71 15.19 -11.56
C VAL A 201 -3.97 16.47 -10.74
N GLY A 202 -4.59 17.49 -11.34
CA GLY A 202 -4.86 18.77 -10.68
C GLY A 202 -5.85 18.72 -9.52
N GLU A 203 -6.58 17.60 -9.38
CA GLU A 203 -7.50 17.38 -8.25
C GLU A 203 -6.78 16.85 -7.00
N LEU A 204 -5.55 16.36 -7.17
CA LEU A 204 -4.77 15.70 -6.13
C LEU A 204 -3.76 16.65 -5.50
N ARG A 205 -3.56 16.48 -4.19
CA ARG A 205 -2.59 17.26 -3.40
C ARG A 205 -1.52 16.34 -2.86
N ASN A 206 -0.28 16.80 -2.84
CA ASN A 206 0.79 16.09 -2.17
C ASN A 206 0.63 16.23 -0.64
N LEU A 207 0.11 15.20 0.04
CA LEU A 207 -0.01 15.17 1.51
C LEU A 207 1.32 14.95 2.24
N PHE A 208 2.40 14.69 1.51
CA PHE A 208 3.74 14.57 2.07
C PHE A 208 4.51 15.89 2.06
N ALA A 209 4.00 16.91 1.36
CA ALA A 209 4.54 18.24 1.39
C ALA A 209 4.55 18.79 2.83
N LYS A 210 5.57 19.60 3.15
CA LYS A 210 5.62 20.31 4.42
C LYS A 210 4.47 21.31 4.45
N GLU A 211 3.69 21.33 5.54
CA GLU A 211 2.78 22.44 5.81
C GLU A 211 3.61 23.75 5.83
N PRO A 212 3.19 24.82 5.12
CA PRO A 212 3.81 26.12 5.32
C PRO A 212 3.62 26.52 6.78
N GLY A 213 4.72 26.82 7.45
CA GLY A 213 4.74 27.22 8.86
C GLY A 213 4.16 28.61 9.08
#